data_AF-A0A7C1DPQ6-F1
#
_entry.id   AF-A0A7C1DPQ6-F1
#
_cell.length_a   1.000
_cell.length_b   1.000
_cell.length_c   1.000
_cell.angle_alpha   90.00
_cell.angle_beta   90.00
_cell.angle_gamma   90.00
#
_symmetry.space_group_name_H-M   'P 1'
#
loop_
_entity.id
_entity.type
_entity.pdbx_description
1 polymer ?
#
loop_
_entity_poly.entity_id
_entity_poly.type
_entity_poly.pdbx_seq_one_letter_code
_entity_poly.pdbx_strand_id
1 'polypeptide(L)' 'MRPSEKRVKKLKVPTPGGRVSYRAPSKPKTGTRSCAYCGASLGGHRVARAHPNLCTVCSRKMQKEKVKAYAK' A
#
# COMPACT_ATOMS: atom_id res chain seq x y z
N MET A 1 -23.41 -27.38 -6.56
CA MET A 1 -22.84 -26.23 -7.30
C MET A 1 -21.33 -26.24 -7.13
N ARG A 2 -20.54 -26.48 -8.19
CA ARG A 2 -19.08 -26.40 -8.12
C ARG A 2 -18.66 -24.93 -8.09
N PRO A 3 -17.79 -24.49 -7.16
CA PRO A 3 -17.31 -23.11 -7.15
C PRO A 3 -16.61 -22.83 -8.47
N SER A 4 -17.01 -21.75 -9.15
CA SER A 4 -16.38 -21.29 -10.38
C SER A 4 -14.93 -20.92 -10.07
N GLU A 5 -14.01 -21.86 -10.32
CA GLU A 5 -12.57 -21.65 -10.22
C GLU A 5 -12.19 -20.52 -11.18
N LYS A 6 -11.98 -19.31 -10.62
CA LYS A 6 -11.52 -18.16 -11.36
C LYS A 6 -10.21 -18.54 -12.05
N ARG A 7 -10.26 -18.72 -13.38
CA ARG A 7 -9.12 -19.13 -14.22
C ARG A 7 -8.02 -18.06 -14.10
N VAL A 8 -7.02 -18.31 -13.27
CA VAL A 8 -5.90 -17.38 -13.08
C VAL A 8 -5.08 -17.36 -14.37
N LYS A 9 -5.03 -16.22 -15.07
CA LYS A 9 -4.18 -16.03 -16.26
C LYS A 9 -2.72 -16.24 -15.87
N LYS A 10 -2.09 -17.33 -16.35
CA LYS A 10 -0.68 -17.65 -16.08
C LYS A 10 0.23 -16.74 -16.93
N LEU A 11 1.34 -16.28 -16.35
CA LEU A 11 2.37 -15.50 -17.04
C LEU A 11 3.29 -16.45 -17.82
N LYS A 12 3.47 -16.19 -19.11
CA LYS A 12 4.40 -16.92 -19.98
C LYS A 12 5.80 -16.30 -19.83
N VAL A 13 6.79 -17.07 -19.33
CA VAL A 13 8.14 -16.57 -19.04
C VAL A 13 9.17 -17.42 -19.81
N PRO A 14 9.95 -16.83 -20.74
CA PRO A 14 11.06 -17.54 -21.38
C PRO A 14 12.17 -17.82 -20.37
N THR A 15 12.82 -18.96 -20.51
CA THR A 15 13.93 -19.40 -19.65
C THR A 15 15.25 -19.37 -20.43
N PRO A 16 16.40 -19.25 -19.74
CA PRO A 16 17.71 -19.16 -20.41
C PRO A 16 18.02 -20.34 -21.34
N GLY A 17 17.47 -21.53 -21.07
CA GLY A 17 17.62 -22.73 -21.92
C GLY A 17 16.64 -22.81 -23.10
N GLY A 18 16.04 -21.70 -23.53
CA GLY A 18 15.13 -21.65 -24.70
C GLY A 18 13.73 -22.23 -24.48
N ARG A 19 13.39 -22.71 -23.28
CA ARG A 19 12.06 -23.23 -22.95
C ARG A 19 11.14 -22.13 -22.40
N VAL A 20 9.84 -22.37 -22.45
CA VAL A 20 8.82 -21.49 -21.88
C VAL A 20 8.26 -22.10 -20.59
N SER A 21 8.26 -21.32 -19.50
CA SER A 21 7.64 -21.68 -18.23
C SER A 21 6.37 -20.85 -17.99
N TYR A 22 5.32 -21.47 -17.47
CA TYR A 22 4.09 -20.76 -17.05
C TYR A 22 4.09 -20.55 -15.54
N ARG A 23 4.16 -19.30 -15.08
CA ARG A 23 4.15 -18.96 -13.65
C ARG A 23 2.81 -18.34 -13.25
N ALA A 24 2.34 -18.63 -12.04
CA ALA A 24 1.22 -17.91 -11.47
C ALA A 24 1.62 -16.43 -11.28
N PRO A 25 0.74 -15.47 -11.62
CA PRO A 25 1.00 -14.07 -11.34
C PRO A 25 1.12 -13.87 -9.82
N SER A 26 2.19 -13.22 -9.38
CA SER A 26 2.27 -12.77 -7.99
C SER A 26 1.15 -11.78 -7.71
N LYS A 27 0.49 -11.90 -6.55
CA LYS A 27 -0.45 -10.88 -6.07
C LYS A 27 0.28 -9.52 -6.07
N PRO A 28 -0.34 -8.43 -6.55
CA PRO A 28 0.30 -7.12 -6.53
C PRO A 28 0.67 -6.76 -5.09
N LYS A 29 1.97 -6.63 -4.82
CA LYS A 29 2.49 -6.28 -3.49
C LYS A 29 2.51 -4.77 -3.30
N THR A 30 1.37 -4.11 -3.33
CA THR A 30 1.29 -2.71 -2.87
C THR A 30 -0.17 -2.32 -2.74
N GLY A 31 -0.74 -2.53 -1.56
CA GLY A 31 -1.86 -1.69 -1.15
C GLY A 31 -1.33 -0.28 -0.93
N THR A 32 -1.87 0.71 -1.64
CA THR A 32 -1.70 2.11 -1.26
C THR A 32 -2.19 2.25 0.17
N ARG A 33 -1.32 2.61 1.12
CA ARG A 33 -1.76 2.93 2.48
C ARG A 33 -2.57 4.22 2.42
N SER A 34 -3.65 4.29 3.19
CA SER A 34 -4.48 5.50 3.31
C SER A 34 -4.21 6.18 4.64
N CYS A 35 -4.41 7.49 4.68
CA CYS A 35 -4.39 8.27 5.91
C CYS A 35 -5.48 7.74 6.86
N ALA A 36 -5.11 7.39 8.09
CA ALA A 36 -6.06 6.88 9.08
C ALA A 36 -7.18 7.88 9.44
N TYR A 37 -6.96 9.18 9.22
CA TYR A 37 -7.90 10.23 9.59
C TYR A 37 -8.82 10.65 8.44
N CYS A 38 -8.30 10.80 7.22
CA CYS A 38 -9.05 11.34 6.08
C CYS A 38 -9.14 10.41 4.87
N GLY A 39 -8.59 9.19 4.95
CA GLY A 39 -8.64 8.22 3.85
C GLY A 39 -7.76 8.55 2.63
N ALA A 40 -7.11 9.71 2.60
CA ALA A 40 -6.26 10.13 1.48
C ALA A 40 -5.10 9.14 1.25
N SER A 41 -4.84 8.80 0.00
CA SER A 41 -3.75 7.90 -0.39
C SER A 41 -2.39 8.46 0.04
N LEU A 42 -1.66 7.70 0.85
CA LEU A 42 -0.29 7.99 1.24
C LEU A 42 0.61 7.47 0.12
N GLY A 43 0.95 8.38 -0.80
CA GLY A 43 1.89 8.14 -1.89
C GLY A 43 3.16 7.49 -1.35
N GLY A 44 3.50 6.32 -1.92
CA GLY A 44 4.33 5.33 -1.25
C GLY A 44 5.65 5.88 -0.77
N HIS A 45 5.80 6.08 0.53
CA HIS A 45 7.12 6.17 1.15
C HIS A 45 7.09 5.81 2.63
N ARG A 46 8.13 5.07 3.02
CA ARG A 46 8.76 5.08 4.33
C ARG A 46 9.30 6.49 4.59
N VAL A 47 8.44 7.46 4.87
CA VAL A 47 8.92 8.78 5.30
C VAL A 47 9.12 8.70 6.81
N ALA A 48 10.34 8.96 7.29
CA ALA A 48 10.65 9.13 8.71
C ALA A 48 9.94 10.39 9.25
N ARG A 49 8.63 10.29 9.43
CA ARG A 49 7.76 11.33 9.98
C ARG A 49 7.30 10.90 11.35
N ALA A 50 7.01 11.89 12.20
CA ALA A 50 6.41 11.67 13.51
C ALA A 50 5.11 10.83 13.44
N HIS A 51 4.34 10.97 12.35
CA HIS A 51 3.11 10.22 12.11
C HIS A 51 3.07 9.61 10.70
N PRO A 52 3.60 8.39 10.50
CA PRO A 52 3.67 7.74 9.18
C PRO A 52 2.33 7.22 8.67
N ASN A 53 1.32 7.09 9.54
CA ASN A 53 -0.03 6.66 9.20
C ASN A 53 -0.97 7.83 8.83
N LEU A 54 -0.48 9.07 8.91
CA LEU A 54 -1.25 10.28 8.61
C LEU A 54 -0.70 10.98 7.38
N CYS A 55 -1.59 11.66 6.65
CA CYS A 55 -1.16 12.63 5.65
C CYS A 55 -0.52 13.84 6.35
N THR A 56 0.26 14.61 5.59
CA THR A 56 0.94 15.81 6.09
C THR A 56 -0.02 16.81 6.75
N VAL A 57 -1.22 16.96 6.20
CA VAL A 57 -2.25 17.88 6.70
C VAL A 57 -2.76 17.44 8.08
N CYS A 58 -3.20 16.19 8.21
CA CYS A 58 -3.69 15.64 9.47
C CYS A 58 -2.59 15.58 10.53
N SER A 59 -1.36 15.22 10.14
CA SER A 59 -0.21 15.25 11.04
C SER A 59 0.05 16.65 11.61
N ARG A 60 -0.03 17.70 10.79
CA ARG A 60 0.16 19.09 11.26
C ARG A 60 -0.96 19.56 12.19
N LYS A 61 -2.21 19.17 11.94
CA LYS A 61 -3.34 19.50 12.83
C LYS A 61 -3.14 18.92 14.23
N MET A 62 -2.84 17.62 14.31
CA MET A 62 -2.53 16.93 15.58
C MET A 62 -1.37 17.58 16.34
N GLN A 63 -0.30 17.97 15.64
CA GLN A 63 0.83 18.64 16.28
C GLN A 63 0.44 20.01 16.85
N LYS A 64 -0.36 20.80 16.12
CA LYS A 64 -0.86 22.09 16.60
C LYS A 64 -1.74 21.94 17.84
N GLU A 65 -2.60 20.92 17.89
CA GLU A 65 -3.45 20.66 19.05
C GLU A 65 -2.63 20.24 20.28
N LYS A 66 -1.61 19.39 20.08
CA LYS A 66 -0.68 19.01 21.16
C LYS A 66 0.04 20.20 21.76
N VAL A 67 0.55 21.11 20.92
CA VAL A 67 1.24 22.32 21.39
C VAL A 67 0.27 23.23 22.16
N LYS A 68 -0.97 23.40 21.69
CA LYS A 68 -1.99 24.17 22.39
C LYS A 68 -2.39 23.57 23.74
N ALA A 69 -2.48 22.23 23.82
CA ALA A 69 -2.79 21.54 25.05
C ALA A 69 -1.66 21.63 26.08
N TYR A 70 -0.40 21.65 25.63
CA TYR A 70 0.77 21.79 26.49
C TYR A 70 0.99 23.23 26.98
N ALA A 71 0.50 24.22 26.24
CA ALA A 71 0.59 25.63 26.61
C ALA A 71 -0.52 26.11 27.58
N LYS A 72 -1.45 25.22 27.96
CA LYS A 72 -2.46 25.44 29.00
C LYS A 72 -2.05 24.73 30.27
#